data_AF-A0A6G0QL62-F1
#
_entry.id   AF-A0A6G0QL62-F1
#
_cell.length_a   1.000
_cell.length_b   1.000
_cell.length_c   1.000
_cell.angle_alpha   90.00
_cell.angle_beta   90.00
_cell.angle_gamma   90.00
#
_symmetry.space_group_name_H-M   'P 1'
#
loop_
_entity.id
_entity.type
_entity.pdbx_description
1 polymer ?
#
loop_
_entity_poly.entity_id
_entity_poly.type
_entity_poly.pdbx_seq_one_letter_code
_entity_poly.pdbx_strand_id
1 'polypeptide(L)' 'MDSAVNERLHSFDHKKHTRKASSLRKRWRLLRTSHPEAYRTFGSQFLALKASGAIVDACTPMSHLA' A
#
# COMPACT_ATOMS: atom_id res chain seq x y z
N MET A 1 -1.07 4.40 -11.31
CA MET A 1 -0.61 3.35 -10.37
C MET A 1 0.50 3.97 -9.56
N ASP A 2 0.12 4.55 -8.44
CA ASP A 2 0.83 5.69 -7.86
C ASP A 2 2.23 5.39 -7.36
N SER A 3 3.17 6.22 -7.82
CA SER A 3 4.59 6.19 -7.44
C SER A 3 4.77 6.44 -5.94
N ALA A 4 3.92 7.29 -5.34
CA ALA A 4 4.01 7.65 -3.93
C ALA A 4 3.84 6.44 -2.98
N VAL A 5 2.91 5.52 -3.29
CA VAL A 5 2.70 4.30 -2.49
C VAL A 5 3.88 3.35 -2.65
N ASN A 6 4.44 3.27 -3.86
CA ASN A 6 5.61 2.46 -4.15
C ASN A 6 6.87 2.97 -3.43
N GLU A 7 7.06 4.29 -3.38
CA GLU A 7 8.16 4.96 -2.69
C GLU A 7 8.06 4.75 -1.18
N ARG A 8 6.87 4.90 -0.61
CA ARG A 8 6.69 4.68 0.82
C ARG A 8 6.75 3.22 1.23
N LEU A 9 6.34 2.29 0.37
CA LEU A 9 6.62 0.87 0.60
C LEU A 9 8.12 0.56 0.43
N HIS A 10 8.83 1.29 -0.44
CA HIS A 10 10.27 1.09 -0.65
C HIS A 10 11.07 1.43 0.61
N SER A 11 10.67 2.42 1.39
CA SER A 11 11.34 2.68 2.68
C SER A 11 11.19 1.54 3.70
N PHE A 12 10.25 0.61 3.52
CA PHE A 12 10.06 -0.53 4.42
C PHE A 12 10.71 -1.82 3.91
N ASP A 13 10.63 -2.09 2.61
CA ASP A 13 11.11 -3.36 2.06
C ASP A 13 12.37 -3.22 1.18
N HIS A 14 12.84 -1.99 0.97
CA HIS A 14 13.95 -1.62 0.08
C HIS A 14 13.83 -2.19 -1.34
N LYS A 15 12.62 -2.57 -1.78
CA LYS A 15 12.40 -3.15 -3.11
C LYS A 15 12.18 -2.08 -4.15
N LYS A 16 12.63 -2.35 -5.37
CA LYS A 16 12.38 -1.48 -6.52
C LYS A 16 10.88 -1.26 -6.72
N HIS A 17 10.54 -0.07 -7.23
CA HIS A 17 9.16 0.30 -7.53
C HIS A 17 8.53 -0.71 -8.49
N THR A 18 7.28 -1.06 -8.24
CA THR A 18 6.56 -2.05 -9.05
C THR A 18 5.29 -1.46 -9.63
N ARG A 19 5.12 -1.62 -10.94
CA ARG A 19 3.87 -1.28 -11.65
C ARG A 19 2.90 -2.48 -11.72
N LYS A 20 3.18 -3.56 -11.00
CA LYS A 20 2.35 -4.79 -11.00
C LYS A 20 1.49 -4.85 -9.74
N ALA A 21 0.17 -4.92 -9.91
CA ALA A 21 -0.78 -4.98 -8.79
C ALA A 21 -0.55 -6.16 -7.86
N SER A 22 -0.26 -7.33 -8.45
CA SER A 22 0.03 -8.57 -7.70
C SER A 22 1.27 -8.44 -6.82
N SER A 23 2.28 -7.70 -7.28
CA SER A 23 3.51 -7.42 -6.52
C SER A 23 3.22 -6.46 -5.37
N LEU A 24 2.48 -5.36 -5.64
CA LEU A 24 2.08 -4.39 -4.62
C LEU A 24 1.26 -5.07 -3.50
N ARG A 25 0.32 -5.95 -3.85
CA ARG A 25 -0.45 -6.76 -2.87
C ARG A 25 0.43 -7.63 -1.98
N LYS A 26 1.50 -8.22 -2.52
CA LYS A 26 2.46 -9.00 -1.71
C LYS A 26 3.23 -8.09 -0.76
N ARG A 27 3.65 -6.90 -1.21
CA ARG A 27 4.35 -5.90 -0.39
C ARG A 27 3.47 -5.40 0.77
N TRP A 28 2.20 -5.09 0.50
CA TRP A 28 1.23 -4.73 1.54
C TRP A 28 1.01 -5.84 2.56
N ARG A 29 0.90 -7.10 2.12
CA ARG A 29 0.82 -8.25 3.04
C ARG A 29 2.06 -8.39 3.91
N LEU A 30 3.25 -8.20 3.33
CA LEU A 30 4.51 -8.24 4.06
C LEU A 30 4.59 -7.12 5.08
N LEU A 31 4.22 -5.89 4.71
CA LEU A 31 4.17 -4.75 5.62
C LEU A 31 3.26 -5.01 6.81
N ARG A 32 2.08 -5.61 6.57
CA ARG A 32 1.15 -6.00 7.64
C ARG A 32 1.76 -6.97 8.65
N THR A 33 2.62 -7.89 8.19
CA THR A 33 3.27 -8.88 9.05
C THR A 33 4.53 -8.36 9.73
N SER A 34 5.33 -7.54 9.06
CA SER A 34 6.62 -7.07 9.59
C SER A 34 6.49 -5.78 10.40
N HIS A 35 5.57 -4.90 10.03
CA HIS A 35 5.38 -3.58 10.66
C HIS A 35 3.88 -3.26 10.78
N PRO A 36 3.14 -3.93 11.68
CA PRO A 36 1.69 -3.81 11.77
C PRO A 36 1.22 -2.38 12.12
N GLU A 37 1.97 -1.63 12.93
CA GLU A 37 1.65 -0.22 13.21
C GLU A 37 1.80 0.67 11.99
N ALA A 38 2.92 0.53 11.27
CA ALA A 38 3.13 1.24 10.02
C ALA A 38 2.03 0.89 9.02
N TYR A 39 1.66 -0.38 8.89
CA TYR A 39 0.55 -0.81 8.03
C TYR A 39 -0.77 -0.10 8.37
N ARG A 40 -1.12 0.08 9.65
CA ARG A 40 -2.35 0.80 10.05
C ARG A 40 -2.29 2.28 9.65
N THR A 41 -1.21 2.97 9.98
CA THR A 41 -1.02 4.39 9.66
C THR A 41 -0.96 4.65 8.16
N PHE A 42 -0.27 3.78 7.42
CA PHE A 42 -0.18 3.87 5.97
C PHE A 42 -1.48 3.49 5.29
N GLY A 43 -2.15 2.45 5.79
CA GLY A 43 -3.45 2.01 5.29
C GLY A 43 -4.49 3.10 5.43
N SER A 44 -4.54 3.81 6.56
CA SER A 44 -5.50 4.92 6.76
C SER A 44 -5.22 6.11 5.85
N GLN A 45 -3.96 6.54 5.72
CA GLN A 45 -3.57 7.61 4.79
C GLN A 45 -3.90 7.24 3.35
N PHE A 46 -3.60 6.00 2.97
CA PHE A 46 -3.86 5.47 1.66
C PHE A 46 -5.37 5.45 1.35
N LEU A 47 -6.20 5.01 2.30
CA LEU A 47 -7.66 5.01 2.15
C LEU A 47 -8.22 6.44 2.02
N ALA A 48 -7.69 7.40 2.79
CA ALA A 48 -8.09 8.80 2.67
C ALA A 48 -7.79 9.37 1.28
N LEU A 49 -6.59 9.10 0.75
CA LEU A 49 -6.18 9.52 -0.60
C LEU A 49 -6.97 8.81 -1.71
N LYS A 50 -7.36 7.55 -1.49
CA LYS A 50 -8.25 6.82 -2.41
C LYS A 50 -9.66 7.40 -2.40
N ALA A 51 -10.21 7.71 -1.21
CA ALA A 51 -11.53 8.30 -1.06
C ALA A 51 -11.60 9.71 -1.67
N SER A 52 -10.51 10.47 -1.61
CA SER A 52 -10.41 11.78 -2.26
C SER A 52 -10.17 11.71 -3.78
N GLY A 53 -10.08 10.50 -4.36
CA GLY A 53 -9.79 10.30 -5.79
C GLY A 53 -8.37 10.68 -6.20
N ALA A 54 -7.49 11.01 -5.24
CA ALA A 54 -6.11 11.41 -5.51
C ALA A 54 -5.21 10.23 -5.91
N ILE A 55 -5.61 9.01 -5.57
CA ILE A 55 -4.92 7.78 -5.91
C ILE A 55 -5.91 6.82 -6.58
N VAL A 56 -5.54 6.33 -7.76
CA VAL A 56 -6.28 5.26 -8.45
C VAL A 56 -5.59 3.94 -8.15
N ASP A 57 -6.19 3.17 -7.25
CA ASP A 57 -5.62 1.90 -6.81
C ASP A 57 -6.53 0.70 -7.01
N ALA A 58 -6.01 -0.23 -7.80
CA ALA A 58 -6.58 -1.56 -8.05
C ALA A 58 -5.98 -2.66 -7.14
N CYS A 59 -5.13 -2.30 -6.17
CA CYS A 59 -4.29 -3.26 -5.44
C CYS A 59 -4.70 -3.46 -3.99
N THR A 60 -5.22 -2.45 -3.30
CA THR A 60 -5.65 -2.56 -1.90
C THR A 60 -7.03 -3.22 -1.87
N PRO A 61 -7.15 -4.47 -1.37
CA PRO A 61 -8.44 -5.12 -1.28
C PRO A 61 -9.29 -4.39 -0.25
N MET A 62 -10.52 -4.01 -0.61
CA MET A 62 -11.50 -3.47 0.36
C MET A 62 -11.81 -4.46 1.49
N SER A 63 -11.48 -5.75 1.32
CA SER A 63 -11.72 -6.83 2.27
C SER A 63 -10.76 -6.87 3.47
N HIS A 64 -9.88 -5.88 3.67
CA HIS A 64 -9.05 -5.77 4.88
C HIS A 64 -9.76 -5.02 6.04
N LEU A 65 -11.04 -4.69 5.87
CA LEU A 65 -11.90 -4.02 6.85
C LEU A 65 -12.98 -4.95 7.47
N ALA A 66 -12.76 -6.26 7.43
CA ALA A 66 -13.53 -7.22 8.23
C ALA A 66 -12.61 -7.85 9.28
#